data_AF-A0A0U3AJ45-F1
#
_entry.id   AF-A0A0U3AJ45-F1
#
_cell.length_a   1.000
_cell.length_b   1.000
_cell.length_c   1.000
_cell.angle_alpha   90.00
_cell.angle_beta   90.00
_cell.angle_gamma   90.00
#
_symmetry.space_group_name_H-M   'P 1'
#
loop_
_entity.id
_entity.type
_entity.pdbx_description
1 polymer ?
#
loop_
_entity_poly.entity_id
_entity_poly.type
_entity_poly.pdbx_seq_one_letter_code
_entity_poly.pdbx_strand_id
1 'polypeptide(L)'
;MRLSRLSIAALLAILLLLTRATGSLLAEEPASKPVTPPIGAGDTSQPKGPIQYVGPDTYILLDAQGRPQPVPGMTYEDFLAAWKKLNNPANVDSQPRFTIESIKADGQTHGQRAELKLEVTIHLLADGPVNVPLGLVGAILQGDPHFNKPDAKSQTTATESAAPKQKANDEYLDFDPQHGGFVARVAGAAGERRTLTFNLIVPLLREGAETTLALSCPRATSSSLALNVDTPITEARTNSGAVTSKKSNSDGGTRIEVAGPSGQFRLTWQSASTETASITSVLNAVGAIHISIDGRGVRSDARLTV
;
A
#
# COMPACT_ATOMS: atom_id res chain seq x y z
N MET A 1 10.78 -22.30 -51.60
CA MET A 1 9.64 -21.34 -51.54
C MET A 1 9.90 -20.45 -50.33
N ARG A 2 10.61 -19.31 -50.36
CA ARG A 2 10.47 -18.04 -51.10
C ARG A 2 9.15 -17.29 -50.87
N LEU A 3 9.31 -16.10 -50.24
CA LEU A 3 8.42 -14.93 -50.06
C LEU A 3 7.27 -15.11 -49.03
N SER A 4 6.96 -14.16 -48.15
CA SER A 4 7.11 -12.70 -48.21
C SER A 4 7.39 -12.04 -46.84
N ARG A 5 8.28 -11.03 -46.86
CA ARG A 5 8.35 -9.91 -45.93
C ARG A 5 7.61 -8.75 -46.58
N LEU A 6 6.86 -7.92 -45.83
CA LEU A 6 6.89 -6.44 -45.90
C LEU A 6 5.80 -5.83 -45.00
N SER A 7 6.25 -4.92 -44.11
CA SER A 7 5.70 -3.59 -43.79
C SER A 7 4.26 -3.47 -43.26
N ILE A 8 3.97 -2.66 -42.24
CA ILE A 8 4.10 -1.20 -42.24
C ILE A 8 4.29 -0.70 -40.81
N ALA A 9 5.47 -0.14 -40.56
CA ALA A 9 5.69 0.89 -39.56
C ALA A 9 5.26 2.24 -40.19
N ALA A 10 4.20 2.86 -39.67
CA ALA A 10 3.82 4.23 -40.03
C ALA A 10 2.76 4.78 -39.06
N LEU A 11 3.18 5.33 -37.91
CA LEU A 11 2.39 6.35 -37.18
C LEU A 11 3.26 7.10 -36.17
N LEU A 12 4.34 7.69 -36.69
CA LEU A 12 5.23 8.57 -35.94
C LEU A 12 5.74 9.66 -36.90
N ALA A 13 4.91 10.69 -37.16
CA ALA A 13 5.30 11.99 -37.74
C ALA A 13 4.07 12.84 -38.14
N ILE A 14 3.31 13.35 -37.18
CA ILE A 14 2.35 14.46 -37.33
C ILE A 14 2.35 15.10 -35.93
N LEU A 15 2.87 16.28 -35.62
CA LEU A 15 2.64 17.59 -36.24
C LEU A 15 3.72 18.54 -35.66
N LEU A 16 4.67 18.96 -36.49
CA LEU A 16 5.72 19.92 -36.12
C LEU A 16 5.71 20.97 -37.22
N LEU A 17 5.00 22.09 -37.04
CA LEU A 17 5.14 23.30 -37.85
C LEU A 17 4.27 24.46 -37.35
N LEU A 18 4.87 25.65 -37.42
CA LEU A 18 4.33 27.02 -37.31
C LEU A 18 4.09 27.52 -35.88
N THR A 19 4.77 28.56 -35.38
CA THR A 19 4.86 29.89 -36.00
C THR A 19 6.07 30.69 -35.49
N ARG A 20 6.73 31.36 -36.43
CA ARG A 20 7.67 32.48 -36.20
C ARG A 20 6.86 33.73 -35.85
N ALA A 21 7.33 34.51 -34.88
CA ALA A 21 6.98 35.93 -34.76
C ALA A 21 8.26 36.75 -34.55
N THR A 22 8.66 37.43 -35.62
CA THR A 22 9.57 38.57 -35.69
C THR A 22 8.90 39.79 -35.08
N GLY A 23 9.61 40.58 -34.27
CA GLY A 23 9.06 41.85 -33.77
C GLY A 23 10.07 42.74 -33.06
N SER A 24 10.62 43.68 -33.82
CA SER A 24 11.12 45.02 -33.45
C SER A 24 12.24 45.21 -32.43
N LEU A 25 13.37 45.57 -33.01
CA LEU A 25 14.30 46.62 -32.58
C LEU A 25 13.59 47.87 -32.04
N LEU A 26 14.04 48.36 -30.89
CA LEU A 26 14.20 49.79 -30.64
C LEU A 26 15.50 50.00 -29.86
N ALA A 27 16.42 50.67 -30.52
CA ALA A 27 17.57 51.30 -29.92
C ALA A 27 17.10 52.54 -29.15
N GLU A 28 17.59 52.74 -27.94
CA GLU A 28 17.61 54.04 -27.29
C GLU A 28 19.01 54.31 -26.73
N GLU A 29 19.32 55.58 -26.76
CA GLU A 29 20.62 56.23 -26.98
C GLU A 29 21.43 56.42 -25.68
N PRO A 30 22.77 56.45 -25.73
CA PRO A 30 23.58 56.67 -24.54
C PRO A 30 23.69 58.17 -24.26
N ALA A 31 22.88 58.68 -23.32
CA ALA A 31 23.02 60.05 -22.81
C ALA A 31 24.01 60.11 -21.63
N SER A 32 25.19 60.67 -21.91
CA SER A 32 25.84 61.74 -21.12
C SER A 32 26.32 61.45 -19.68
N LYS A 33 27.64 61.27 -19.54
CA LYS A 33 28.43 61.98 -18.51
C LYS A 33 28.55 63.47 -18.92
N PRO A 34 29.01 64.44 -18.08
CA PRO A 34 29.40 64.40 -16.66
C PRO A 34 28.85 65.60 -15.83
N VAL A 35 28.70 65.47 -14.50
CA VAL A 35 28.96 66.60 -13.58
C VAL A 35 29.43 66.05 -12.24
N THR A 36 30.69 66.33 -11.91
CA THR A 36 31.28 66.16 -10.57
C THR A 36 30.97 67.41 -9.74
N PRO A 37 30.26 67.31 -8.60
CA PRO A 37 30.26 68.36 -7.59
C PRO A 37 31.48 68.20 -6.64
N PRO A 38 31.99 69.30 -6.07
CA PRO A 38 33.21 69.29 -5.26
C PRO A 38 32.99 68.54 -3.94
N ILE A 39 33.95 67.69 -3.58
CA ILE A 39 34.07 67.12 -2.23
C ILE A 39 34.49 68.28 -1.31
N GLY A 40 33.49 68.98 -0.78
CA GLY A 40 33.62 69.74 0.45
C GLY A 40 33.57 68.76 1.62
N ALA A 41 34.60 68.79 2.46
CA ALA A 41 34.59 68.12 3.76
C ALA A 41 33.42 68.67 4.59
N GLY A 42 32.42 67.84 4.83
CA GLY A 42 31.22 68.18 5.59
C GLY A 42 30.69 66.95 6.31
N ASP A 43 30.85 66.97 7.63
CA ASP A 43 30.14 66.23 8.67
C ASP A 43 29.69 64.78 8.42
N THR A 44 30.33 63.90 9.18
CA THR A 44 29.80 62.62 9.63
C THR A 44 28.51 62.83 10.45
N SER A 45 27.40 63.06 9.76
CA SER A 45 26.07 62.94 10.35
C SER A 45 25.74 61.45 10.52
N GLN A 46 26.18 60.93 11.66
CA GLN A 46 25.82 59.60 12.15
C GLN A 46 24.28 59.54 12.29
N PRO A 47 23.56 58.65 11.58
CA PRO A 47 22.13 58.53 11.73
C PRO A 47 21.78 58.12 13.17
N LYS A 48 21.20 59.04 13.95
CA LYS A 48 20.62 58.75 15.26
C LYS A 48 19.19 58.21 15.07
N GLY A 49 19.09 56.89 15.05
CA GLY A 49 17.84 56.14 15.10
C GLY A 49 18.13 54.64 15.15
N PRO A 50 17.27 53.80 15.75
CA PRO A 50 17.45 52.36 15.69
C PRO A 50 17.44 51.93 14.22
N ILE A 51 18.51 51.26 13.78
CA ILE A 51 18.62 50.70 12.43
C ILE A 51 17.49 49.66 12.30
N GLN A 52 16.44 50.01 11.56
CA GLN A 52 15.34 49.09 11.30
C GLN A 52 15.68 48.27 10.06
N TYR A 53 16.03 47.02 10.28
CA TYR A 53 16.34 46.07 9.22
C TYR A 53 15.05 45.76 8.45
N VAL A 54 14.92 46.28 7.22
CA VAL A 54 13.76 46.09 6.35
C VAL A 54 14.17 45.29 5.12
N GLY A 55 14.17 43.97 5.26
CA GLY A 55 14.39 43.03 4.16
C GLY A 55 14.52 41.60 4.69
N PRO A 56 14.09 40.57 3.95
CA PRO A 56 14.29 39.19 4.37
C PRO A 56 15.78 38.88 4.41
N ASP A 57 16.21 38.11 5.42
CA ASP A 57 17.57 37.60 5.51
C ASP A 57 17.92 36.86 4.21
N THR A 58 18.90 37.38 3.49
CA THR A 58 19.32 36.86 2.20
C THR A 58 20.67 36.18 2.37
N TYR A 59 20.67 34.85 2.26
CA TYR A 59 21.89 34.06 2.26
C TYR A 59 22.40 33.88 0.83
N ILE A 60 23.72 33.94 0.66
CA ILE A 60 24.37 33.71 -0.63
C ILE A 60 24.95 32.30 -0.65
N LEU A 61 24.51 31.50 -1.62
CA LEU A 61 25.01 30.15 -1.86
C LEU A 61 25.83 30.14 -3.15
N LEU A 62 26.90 29.35 -3.21
CA LEU A 62 27.67 29.20 -4.44
C LEU A 62 27.02 28.12 -5.33
N ASP A 63 26.87 28.42 -6.61
CA ASP A 63 26.47 27.42 -7.61
C ASP A 63 27.64 26.45 -7.94
N ALA A 64 27.38 25.46 -8.80
CA ALA A 64 28.39 24.46 -9.19
C ALA A 64 29.62 25.06 -9.90
N GLN A 65 29.56 26.33 -10.32
CA GLN A 65 30.64 27.08 -10.95
C GLN A 65 31.28 28.08 -9.97
N GLY A 66 30.92 28.04 -8.69
CA GLY A 66 31.44 28.92 -7.66
C GLY A 66 30.85 30.34 -7.71
N ARG A 67 29.74 30.55 -8.42
CA ARG A 67 29.11 31.87 -8.52
C ARG A 67 28.09 32.08 -7.40
N PRO A 68 28.09 33.25 -6.75
CA PRO A 68 27.15 33.55 -5.67
C PRO A 68 25.72 33.74 -6.20
N GLN A 69 24.80 32.90 -5.75
CA GLN A 69 23.37 32.95 -6.01
C GLN A 69 22.62 33.31 -4.71
N PRO A 70 21.86 34.42 -4.67
CA PRO A 70 21.08 34.78 -3.50
C PRO A 70 19.85 33.89 -3.36
N VAL A 71 19.58 33.41 -2.15
CA VAL A 71 18.37 32.65 -1.81
C VAL A 71 17.61 33.43 -0.72
N PRO A 72 16.61 34.24 -1.11
CA PRO A 72 15.82 35.00 -0.15
C PRO A 72 14.87 34.08 0.63
N GLY A 73 14.82 34.24 1.96
CA GLY A 73 13.81 33.57 2.80
C GLY A 73 14.07 32.10 3.13
N MET A 74 15.29 31.59 2.89
CA MET A 74 15.72 30.27 3.36
C MET A 74 17.03 30.43 4.14
N THR A 75 17.10 29.87 5.34
CA THR A 75 18.34 29.89 6.11
C THR A 75 19.36 28.91 5.52
N TYR A 76 20.64 29.13 5.79
CA TYR A 76 21.69 28.18 5.40
C TYR A 76 21.46 26.78 5.99
N GLU A 77 20.88 26.70 7.19
CA GLU A 77 20.54 25.45 7.88
C GLU A 77 19.40 24.72 7.17
N ASP A 78 18.35 25.43 6.76
CA ASP A 78 17.24 24.87 5.96
C ASP A 78 17.74 24.32 4.63
N PHE A 79 18.64 25.06 3.98
CA PHE A 79 19.28 24.61 2.74
C PHE A 79 20.11 23.34 2.98
N LEU A 80 20.97 23.31 4.00
CA LEU A 80 21.75 22.11 4.34
C LEU A 80 20.87 20.93 4.71
N ALA A 81 19.74 21.15 5.40
CA ALA A 81 18.78 20.12 5.73
C ALA A 81 18.09 19.56 4.46
N ALA A 82 17.65 20.44 3.56
CA ALA A 82 17.06 20.04 2.27
C ALA A 82 18.08 19.33 1.37
N TRP A 83 19.31 19.84 1.31
CA TRP A 83 20.41 19.25 0.54
C TRP A 83 20.83 17.89 1.10
N LYS A 84 20.94 17.74 2.43
CA LYS A 84 21.16 16.44 3.07
C LYS A 84 20.01 15.48 2.80
N LYS A 85 18.76 15.92 2.82
CA LYS A 85 17.59 15.09 2.49
C LYS A 85 17.57 14.65 1.02
N LEU A 86 18.06 15.49 0.11
CA LEU A 86 18.15 15.21 -1.32
C LEU A 86 19.33 14.29 -1.67
N ASN A 87 20.49 14.51 -1.04
CA ASN A 87 21.74 13.80 -1.33
C ASN A 87 22.01 12.62 -0.41
N ASN A 88 21.25 12.49 0.68
CA ASN A 88 21.12 11.26 1.43
C ASN A 88 19.74 10.67 1.09
N PRO A 89 19.55 10.10 -0.12
CA PRO A 89 18.35 9.34 -0.37
C PRO A 89 18.34 8.22 0.65
N ALA A 90 17.51 8.34 1.67
CA ALA A 90 17.22 7.28 2.64
C ALA A 90 16.52 6.06 1.98
N ASN A 91 16.66 5.92 0.66
CA ASN A 91 16.16 4.86 -0.21
C ASN A 91 17.05 4.83 -1.47
N VAL A 92 18.36 4.58 -1.31
CA VAL A 92 19.13 3.98 -2.41
C VAL A 92 18.58 2.58 -2.57
N ASP A 93 17.58 2.45 -3.46
CA ASP A 93 17.22 1.23 -4.20
C ASP A 93 17.51 -0.07 -3.44
N SER A 94 17.05 -0.14 -2.18
CA SER A 94 17.32 -1.30 -1.34
C SER A 94 16.40 -2.37 -1.89
N GLN A 95 16.98 -3.32 -2.62
CA GLN A 95 16.28 -4.50 -3.07
C GLN A 95 15.38 -5.00 -1.93
N PRO A 96 14.10 -5.32 -2.21
CA PRO A 96 13.18 -5.76 -1.17
C PRO A 96 13.85 -6.85 -0.34
N ARG A 97 13.91 -6.66 0.99
CA ARG A 97 14.58 -7.64 1.87
C ARG A 97 13.70 -8.84 2.20
N PHE A 98 12.43 -8.79 1.83
CA PHE A 98 11.45 -9.83 2.02
C PHE A 98 10.33 -9.75 0.98
N THR A 99 9.57 -10.82 0.85
CA THR A 99 8.26 -10.86 0.19
C THR A 99 7.29 -11.66 1.06
N ILE A 100 6.03 -11.22 1.15
CA ILE A 100 4.98 -12.03 1.76
C ILE A 100 4.40 -12.93 0.65
N GLU A 101 4.71 -14.22 0.70
CA GLU A 101 4.27 -15.18 -0.31
C GLU A 101 2.79 -15.50 -0.15
N SER A 102 2.34 -15.78 1.08
CA SER A 102 0.94 -16.11 1.33
C SER A 102 0.42 -15.60 2.67
N ILE A 103 -0.88 -15.29 2.69
CA ILE A 103 -1.64 -15.00 3.89
C ILE A 103 -2.92 -15.84 3.85
N LYS A 104 -3.13 -16.65 4.88
CA LYS A 104 -4.38 -17.38 5.05
C LYS A 104 -4.99 -16.96 6.38
N ALA A 105 -6.23 -16.50 6.33
CA ALA A 105 -7.03 -16.24 7.51
C ALA A 105 -8.20 -17.24 7.54
N ASP A 106 -8.34 -17.95 8.65
CA ASP A 106 -9.52 -18.76 8.95
C ASP A 106 -10.17 -18.19 10.20
N GLY A 107 -11.49 -18.10 10.25
CA GLY A 107 -12.13 -17.60 11.46
C GLY A 107 -13.59 -17.92 11.60
N GLN A 108 -14.13 -17.46 12.72
CA GLN A 108 -15.51 -17.62 13.11
C GLN A 108 -16.04 -16.35 13.78
N THR A 109 -17.30 -16.01 13.52
CA THR A 109 -17.99 -14.93 14.23
C THR A 109 -18.57 -15.44 15.53
N HIS A 110 -18.45 -14.62 16.58
CA HIS A 110 -19.11 -14.85 17.86
C HIS A 110 -19.64 -13.51 18.37
N GLY A 111 -20.95 -13.30 18.29
CA GLY A 111 -21.56 -12.03 18.68
C GLY A 111 -20.97 -10.86 17.90
N GLN A 112 -20.34 -9.90 18.60
CA GLN A 112 -19.82 -8.67 18.01
C GLN A 112 -18.35 -8.73 17.57
N ARG A 113 -17.75 -9.92 17.51
CA ARG A 113 -16.35 -10.10 17.10
C ARG A 113 -16.18 -11.29 16.17
N ALA A 114 -15.13 -11.23 15.36
CA ALA A 114 -14.60 -12.37 14.65
C ALA A 114 -13.28 -12.81 15.28
N GLU A 115 -13.16 -14.10 15.55
CA GLU A 115 -11.91 -14.72 15.98
C GLU A 115 -11.25 -15.32 14.75
N LEU A 116 -10.05 -14.84 14.42
CA LEU A 116 -9.31 -15.22 13.23
C LEU A 116 -7.98 -15.88 13.63
N LYS A 117 -7.66 -17.01 13.01
CA LYS A 117 -6.33 -17.60 12.96
C LYS A 117 -5.65 -17.18 11.67
N LEU A 118 -4.50 -16.52 11.77
CA LEU A 118 -3.70 -16.12 10.62
C LEU A 118 -2.48 -17.01 10.48
N GLU A 119 -2.17 -17.36 9.24
CA GLU A 119 -0.93 -18.00 8.81
C GLU A 119 -0.30 -17.15 7.72
N VAL A 120 0.91 -16.65 7.96
CA VAL A 120 1.65 -15.79 7.03
C VAL A 120 2.94 -16.50 6.64
N THR A 121 3.18 -16.65 5.34
CA THR A 121 4.44 -17.17 4.80
C THR A 121 5.26 -16.03 4.22
N ILE A 122 6.46 -15.85 4.75
CA ILE A 122 7.42 -14.79 4.42
C ILE A 122 8.63 -15.44 3.76
N HIS A 123 9.05 -14.93 2.61
CA HIS A 123 10.30 -15.32 1.96
C HIS A 123 11.32 -14.21 2.17
N LEU A 124 12.44 -14.54 2.81
CA LEU A 124 13.54 -13.63 3.05
C LEU A 124 14.41 -13.50 1.79
N LEU A 125 14.71 -12.28 1.39
CA LEU A 125 15.52 -11.98 0.21
C LEU A 125 16.92 -11.47 0.58
N ALA A 126 17.16 -11.22 1.86
CA ALA A 126 18.43 -10.77 2.40
C ALA A 126 18.71 -11.46 3.74
N ASP A 127 19.99 -11.58 4.08
CA ASP A 127 20.41 -12.13 5.37
C ASP A 127 20.08 -11.18 6.53
N GLY A 128 19.93 -11.78 7.71
CA GLY A 128 19.82 -11.09 8.98
C GLY A 128 18.37 -10.73 9.37
N PRO A 129 18.21 -9.83 10.36
CA PRO A 129 16.89 -9.42 10.83
C PRO A 129 16.20 -8.50 9.83
N VAL A 130 14.91 -8.73 9.66
CA VAL A 130 14.01 -7.99 8.77
C VAL A 130 12.71 -7.70 9.52
N ASN A 131 12.23 -6.46 9.40
CA ASN A 131 10.92 -6.06 9.90
C ASN A 131 9.91 -6.18 8.76
N VAL A 132 8.87 -6.98 8.96
CA VAL A 132 7.82 -7.26 7.98
C VAL A 132 6.52 -6.62 8.48
N PRO A 133 6.05 -5.53 7.85
CA PRO A 133 4.81 -4.88 8.23
C PRO A 133 3.64 -5.77 7.80
N LEU A 134 2.89 -6.27 8.78
CA LEU A 134 1.69 -7.06 8.55
C LEU A 134 0.43 -6.18 8.52
N GLY A 135 0.47 -4.99 9.09
CA GLY A 135 -0.71 -4.12 9.15
C GLY A 135 -1.72 -4.70 10.13
N LEU A 136 -2.88 -5.16 9.66
CA LEU A 136 -3.95 -5.72 10.50
C LEU A 136 -4.49 -4.69 11.52
N VAL A 137 -4.53 -3.43 11.10
CA VAL A 137 -5.08 -2.31 11.87
C VAL A 137 -6.50 -2.63 12.32
N GLY A 138 -6.76 -2.42 13.62
CA GLY A 138 -8.05 -2.71 14.25
C GLY A 138 -8.23 -4.14 14.75
N ALA A 139 -7.27 -5.03 14.50
CA ALA A 139 -7.23 -6.36 15.12
C ALA A 139 -6.49 -6.34 16.47
N ILE A 140 -6.89 -7.23 17.36
CA ILE A 140 -6.30 -7.42 18.69
C ILE A 140 -5.62 -8.78 18.71
N LEU A 141 -4.34 -8.83 19.07
CA LEU A 141 -3.59 -10.08 19.19
C LEU A 141 -4.11 -10.90 20.37
N GLN A 142 -4.32 -12.20 20.14
CA GLN A 142 -4.74 -13.15 21.15
C GLN A 142 -3.71 -14.26 21.33
N GLY A 143 -3.09 -14.31 22.51
CA GLY A 143 -2.05 -15.28 22.84
C GLY A 143 -0.72 -14.98 22.15
N ASP A 144 0.20 -15.93 22.24
CA ASP A 144 1.55 -15.77 21.72
C ASP A 144 1.66 -16.16 20.24
N PRO A 145 2.37 -15.38 19.40
CA PRO A 145 2.67 -15.75 18.03
C PRO A 145 3.66 -16.93 17.97
N HIS A 146 3.46 -17.81 16.99
CA HIS A 146 4.35 -18.93 16.72
C HIS A 146 5.12 -18.74 15.42
N PHE A 147 6.44 -18.82 15.49
CA PHE A 147 7.35 -18.74 14.35
C PHE A 147 7.92 -20.12 14.04
N ASN A 148 7.75 -20.56 12.79
CA ASN A 148 8.20 -21.86 12.31
C ASN A 148 9.03 -21.71 11.03
N LYS A 149 9.95 -22.65 10.84
CA LYS A 149 10.69 -22.84 9.58
C LYS A 149 10.04 -24.02 8.84
N PRO A 150 9.36 -23.82 7.69
CA PRO A 150 8.74 -24.92 6.94
C PRO A 150 9.75 -25.97 6.47
N ASP A 151 11.03 -25.61 6.30
CA ASP A 151 12.10 -26.53 5.86
C ASP A 151 12.85 -27.20 7.02
N ALA A 152 12.53 -26.88 8.27
CA ALA A 152 13.07 -27.59 9.43
C ALA A 152 12.32 -28.92 9.56
N LYS A 153 12.92 -30.00 9.04
CA LYS A 153 12.49 -31.37 9.34
C LYS A 153 12.17 -31.47 10.82
N SER A 154 10.93 -31.82 11.15
CA SER A 154 10.47 -32.06 12.52
C SER A 154 11.41 -33.01 13.24
N GLN A 155 12.36 -32.47 13.98
CA GLN A 155 13.21 -33.25 14.87
C GLN A 155 12.52 -33.26 16.22
N THR A 156 11.56 -34.18 16.33
CA THR A 156 10.98 -34.60 17.59
C THR A 156 12.07 -35.33 18.39
N THR A 157 12.80 -34.59 19.21
CA THR A 157 13.49 -35.17 20.36
C THR A 157 13.02 -34.42 21.59
N ALA A 158 12.00 -35.00 22.23
CA ALA A 158 11.68 -34.70 23.61
C ALA A 158 12.90 -35.08 24.46
N THR A 159 13.50 -34.09 25.11
CA THR A 159 14.35 -34.33 26.27
C THR A 159 14.01 -33.24 27.27
N GLU A 160 13.22 -33.62 28.27
CA GLU A 160 12.98 -32.84 29.48
C GLU A 160 14.30 -32.60 30.22
N SER A 161 14.32 -31.52 31.01
CA SER A 161 15.36 -31.12 31.97
C SER A 161 16.51 -30.26 31.44
N ALA A 162 16.23 -28.97 31.30
CA ALA A 162 17.03 -27.90 31.92
C ALA A 162 16.22 -26.59 31.87
N ALA A 163 16.25 -25.82 32.96
CA ALA A 163 15.56 -24.53 33.08
C ALA A 163 15.74 -23.66 31.81
N PRO A 164 14.69 -22.96 31.33
CA PRO A 164 14.78 -22.23 30.08
C PRO A 164 15.69 -21.00 30.29
N LYS A 165 16.96 -21.12 29.93
CA LYS A 165 17.75 -19.98 29.47
C LYS A 165 17.16 -19.56 28.13
N GLN A 166 16.10 -18.77 28.20
CA GLN A 166 15.48 -18.07 27.09
C GLN A 166 16.57 -17.19 26.45
N LYS A 167 17.21 -17.70 25.38
CA LYS A 167 17.88 -16.81 24.43
C LYS A 167 16.77 -15.87 23.95
N ALA A 168 16.99 -14.56 24.06
CA ALA A 168 16.10 -13.55 23.52
C ALA A 168 15.70 -13.99 22.10
N ASN A 169 14.42 -14.28 21.89
CA ASN A 169 13.93 -14.73 20.60
C ASN A 169 14.20 -13.59 19.61
N ASP A 170 15.07 -13.82 18.63
CA ASP A 170 15.36 -12.86 17.55
C ASP A 170 14.12 -12.58 16.68
N GLU A 171 13.06 -13.37 16.86
CA GLU A 171 11.79 -13.29 16.16
C GLU A 171 10.66 -12.98 17.14
N TYR A 172 9.87 -11.96 16.83
CA TYR A 172 8.73 -11.54 17.63
C TYR A 172 7.73 -10.77 16.78
N LEU A 173 6.49 -10.68 17.26
CA LEU A 173 5.44 -9.84 16.70
C LEU A 173 5.22 -8.66 17.63
N ASP A 174 5.30 -7.44 17.10
CA ASP A 174 5.12 -6.22 17.87
C ASP A 174 4.00 -5.37 17.27
N PHE A 175 3.42 -4.50 18.08
CA PHE A 175 2.46 -3.50 17.64
C PHE A 175 3.18 -2.17 17.39
N ASP A 176 3.12 -1.68 16.17
CA ASP A 176 3.64 -0.37 15.78
C ASP A 176 2.59 0.72 16.09
N PRO A 177 2.80 1.55 17.14
CA PRO A 177 1.84 2.58 17.52
C PRO A 177 1.76 3.73 16.52
N GLN A 178 2.77 3.94 15.67
CA GLN A 178 2.76 5.01 14.67
C GLN A 178 1.85 4.67 13.49
N HIS A 179 1.85 3.39 13.07
CA HIS A 179 1.04 2.91 11.95
C HIS A 179 -0.22 2.15 12.38
N GLY A 180 -0.38 1.87 13.68
CA GLY A 180 -1.56 1.24 14.27
C GLY A 180 -1.73 -0.24 13.92
N GLY A 181 -0.67 -0.93 13.54
CA GLY A 181 -0.69 -2.31 13.05
C GLY A 181 0.48 -3.14 13.56
N PHE A 182 0.53 -4.41 13.18
CA PHE A 182 1.56 -5.33 13.62
C PHE A 182 2.76 -5.37 12.66
N VAL A 183 3.93 -5.54 13.25
CA VAL A 183 5.20 -5.74 12.55
C VAL A 183 5.83 -7.02 13.08
N ALA A 184 6.09 -7.96 12.18
CA ALA A 184 6.82 -9.17 12.51
C ALA A 184 8.32 -8.92 12.31
N ARG A 185 9.12 -9.09 13.36
CA ARG A 185 10.56 -9.20 13.21
C ARG A 185 10.90 -10.66 12.97
N VAL A 186 11.57 -10.93 11.85
CA VAL A 186 12.02 -12.27 11.45
C VAL A 186 13.51 -12.21 11.14
N ALA A 187 14.25 -13.27 11.44
CA ALA A 187 15.68 -13.32 11.19
C ALA A 187 16.05 -14.63 10.51
N GLY A 188 16.79 -14.56 9.41
CA GLY A 188 17.16 -15.76 8.64
C GLY A 188 18.15 -15.45 7.53
N ALA A 189 18.39 -16.46 6.69
CA ALA A 189 19.23 -16.31 5.50
C ALA A 189 18.39 -15.94 4.27
N ALA A 190 19.01 -15.29 3.28
CA ALA A 190 18.40 -15.06 1.99
C ALA A 190 17.97 -16.40 1.34
N GLY A 191 16.75 -16.43 0.80
CA GLY A 191 16.12 -17.64 0.26
C GLY A 191 15.32 -18.46 1.28
N GLU A 192 15.44 -18.18 2.58
CA GLU A 192 14.71 -18.93 3.61
C GLU A 192 13.24 -18.49 3.67
N ARG A 193 12.33 -19.46 3.86
CA ARG A 193 10.93 -19.22 4.18
C ARG A 193 10.69 -19.26 5.68
N ARG A 194 9.83 -18.37 6.15
CA ARG A 194 9.35 -18.30 7.54
C ARG A 194 7.84 -18.32 7.56
N THR A 195 7.28 -19.13 8.44
CA THR A 195 5.85 -19.20 8.68
C THR A 195 5.55 -18.62 10.05
N LEU A 196 4.65 -17.64 10.09
CA LEU A 196 4.17 -17.02 11.32
C LEU A 196 2.68 -17.34 11.48
N THR A 197 2.32 -17.92 12.62
CA THR A 197 0.93 -18.23 12.98
C THR A 197 0.53 -17.53 14.27
N PHE A 198 -0.61 -16.87 14.28
CA PHE A 198 -1.13 -16.16 15.46
C PHE A 198 -2.64 -15.98 15.37
N ASN A 199 -3.29 -15.71 16.51
CA ASN A 199 -4.72 -15.50 16.58
C ASN A 199 -5.04 -14.03 16.81
N LEU A 200 -6.15 -13.58 16.23
CA LEU A 200 -6.63 -12.21 16.30
C LEU A 200 -8.11 -12.17 16.66
N ILE A 201 -8.50 -11.12 17.36
CA ILE A 201 -9.89 -10.70 17.51
C ILE A 201 -10.10 -9.46 16.66
N VAL A 202 -11.12 -9.48 15.80
CA VAL A 202 -11.52 -8.34 14.97
C VAL A 202 -12.94 -7.93 15.36
N PRO A 203 -13.16 -6.70 15.85
CA PRO A 203 -14.50 -6.18 16.13
C PRO A 203 -15.35 -6.15 14.85
N LEU A 204 -16.62 -6.54 14.96
CA LEU A 204 -17.58 -6.48 13.87
C LEU A 204 -18.42 -5.20 13.99
N LEU A 205 -18.53 -4.47 12.90
CA LEU A 205 -19.42 -3.31 12.80
C LEU A 205 -20.80 -3.81 12.38
N ARG A 206 -21.84 -3.46 13.12
CA ARG A 206 -23.22 -3.82 12.79
C ARG A 206 -24.05 -2.58 12.52
N GLU A 207 -24.76 -2.57 11.40
CA GLU A 207 -25.68 -1.51 11.01
C GLU A 207 -26.98 -2.16 10.49
N GLY A 208 -28.00 -2.19 11.34
CA GLY A 208 -29.24 -2.91 11.06
C GLY A 208 -29.01 -4.40 10.84
N ALA A 209 -29.32 -4.90 9.64
CA ALA A 209 -29.12 -6.30 9.25
C ALA A 209 -27.73 -6.58 8.64
N GLU A 210 -26.94 -5.53 8.39
CA GLU A 210 -25.61 -5.65 7.81
C GLU A 210 -24.55 -5.77 8.91
N THR A 211 -23.59 -6.66 8.67
CA THR A 211 -22.40 -6.80 9.51
C THR A 211 -21.16 -6.69 8.63
N THR A 212 -20.17 -5.94 9.10
CA THR A 212 -18.91 -5.71 8.41
C THR A 212 -17.73 -6.13 9.27
N LEU A 213 -16.88 -6.98 8.70
CA LEU A 213 -15.51 -7.20 9.14
C LEU A 213 -14.59 -6.28 8.34
N ALA A 214 -13.84 -5.43 9.03
CA ALA A 214 -12.84 -4.56 8.42
C ALA A 214 -11.44 -4.91 8.94
N LEU A 215 -10.48 -5.06 8.03
CA LEU A 215 -9.11 -5.44 8.36
C LEU A 215 -8.13 -4.81 7.36
N SER A 216 -7.00 -4.31 7.84
CA SER A 216 -5.90 -3.92 6.93
C SER A 216 -5.07 -5.15 6.58
N CYS A 217 -5.21 -5.69 5.38
CA CYS A 217 -4.46 -6.87 4.94
C CYS A 217 -3.16 -6.46 4.24
N PRO A 218 -2.01 -7.03 4.61
CA PRO A 218 -0.76 -6.75 3.92
C PRO A 218 -0.79 -7.33 2.50
N ARG A 219 0.05 -6.80 1.60
CA ARG A 219 0.12 -7.30 0.23
C ARG A 219 0.92 -8.60 0.20
N ALA A 220 0.31 -9.65 -0.33
CA ALA A 220 0.95 -10.94 -0.56
C ALA A 220 0.75 -11.41 -1.99
N THR A 221 1.59 -12.34 -2.45
CA THR A 221 1.43 -13.01 -3.75
C THR A 221 0.13 -13.81 -3.81
N SER A 222 -0.28 -14.41 -2.69
CA SER A 222 -1.58 -15.05 -2.53
C SER A 222 -2.20 -14.68 -1.19
N SER A 223 -3.49 -14.43 -1.16
CA SER A 223 -4.22 -14.25 0.10
C SER A 223 -5.59 -14.89 0.04
N SER A 224 -6.04 -15.42 1.19
CA SER A 224 -7.39 -15.96 1.34
C SER A 224 -7.94 -15.70 2.73
N LEU A 225 -9.24 -15.50 2.81
CA LEU A 225 -10.00 -15.44 4.05
C LEU A 225 -11.13 -16.45 3.96
N ALA A 226 -11.34 -17.20 5.02
CA ALA A 226 -12.49 -18.06 5.15
C ALA A 226 -13.12 -17.82 6.53
N LEU A 227 -14.39 -17.42 6.54
CA LEU A 227 -15.11 -16.97 7.73
C LEU A 227 -16.37 -17.79 7.93
N ASN A 228 -16.52 -18.40 9.10
CA ASN A 228 -17.76 -19.01 9.55
C ASN A 228 -18.63 -17.95 10.23
N VAL A 229 -19.78 -17.65 9.64
CA VAL A 229 -20.83 -16.83 10.26
C VAL A 229 -21.79 -17.75 10.99
N ASP A 230 -22.11 -17.43 12.24
CA ASP A 230 -23.00 -18.19 13.13
C ASP A 230 -24.48 -18.15 12.73
N THR A 231 -24.85 -17.32 11.75
CA THR A 231 -26.20 -17.18 11.22
C THR A 231 -26.26 -17.44 9.71
N PRO A 232 -27.45 -17.78 9.18
CA PRO A 232 -27.68 -17.77 7.74
C PRO A 232 -27.55 -16.35 7.19
N ILE A 233 -26.90 -16.20 6.03
CA ILE A 233 -26.75 -14.89 5.37
C ILE A 233 -27.41 -14.92 3.98
N THR A 234 -28.00 -13.80 3.56
CA THR A 234 -28.58 -13.65 2.22
C THR A 234 -27.56 -13.19 1.20
N GLU A 235 -26.71 -12.23 1.58
CA GLU A 235 -25.72 -11.61 0.70
C GLU A 235 -24.37 -11.45 1.41
N ALA A 236 -23.29 -11.51 0.63
CA ALA A 236 -21.93 -11.21 1.07
C ALA A 236 -21.19 -10.46 -0.04
N ARG A 237 -20.51 -9.38 0.30
CA ARG A 237 -19.78 -8.51 -0.64
C ARG A 237 -18.46 -8.05 -0.05
N THR A 238 -17.49 -7.82 -0.92
CA THR A 238 -16.15 -7.36 -0.56
C THR A 238 -15.79 -6.10 -1.35
N ASN A 239 -15.00 -5.21 -0.75
CA ASN A 239 -14.43 -4.07 -1.48
C ASN A 239 -13.07 -4.37 -2.15
N SER A 240 -12.44 -5.48 -1.77
CA SER A 240 -11.14 -5.97 -2.23
C SER A 240 -11.16 -7.49 -2.17
N GLY A 241 -10.56 -8.15 -3.17
CA GLY A 241 -10.71 -9.58 -3.38
C GLY A 241 -12.10 -9.98 -3.92
N ALA A 242 -12.34 -11.27 -4.06
CA ALA A 242 -13.56 -11.84 -4.60
C ALA A 242 -14.14 -12.90 -3.67
N VAL A 243 -15.45 -12.85 -3.41
CA VAL A 243 -16.17 -13.94 -2.73
C VAL A 243 -16.21 -15.13 -3.69
N THR A 244 -15.51 -16.21 -3.34
CA THR A 244 -15.41 -17.43 -4.16
C THR A 244 -16.44 -18.47 -3.75
N SER A 245 -16.89 -18.44 -2.49
CA SER A 245 -17.90 -19.36 -1.99
C SER A 245 -18.75 -18.74 -0.89
N LYS A 246 -20.01 -19.14 -0.86
CA LYS A 246 -20.97 -18.88 0.21
C LYS A 246 -21.81 -20.14 0.37
N LYS A 247 -21.53 -20.93 1.40
CA LYS A 247 -22.19 -22.23 1.63
C LYS A 247 -22.81 -22.25 3.01
N SER A 248 -24.04 -22.74 3.12
CA SER A 248 -24.65 -23.02 4.41
C SER A 248 -23.90 -24.18 5.09
N ASN A 249 -23.72 -24.07 6.40
CA ASN A 249 -23.08 -25.08 7.21
C ASN A 249 -24.15 -26.00 7.83
N SER A 250 -23.78 -27.21 8.24
CA SER A 250 -24.68 -28.16 8.93
C SER A 250 -25.32 -27.56 10.18
N ASP A 251 -24.61 -26.64 10.83
CA ASP A 251 -24.96 -26.07 12.13
C ASP A 251 -25.85 -24.82 12.00
N GLY A 252 -26.39 -24.55 10.81
CA GLY A 252 -27.27 -23.40 10.55
C GLY A 252 -26.54 -22.08 10.27
N GLY A 253 -25.21 -22.06 10.30
CA GLY A 253 -24.38 -20.92 9.91
C GLY A 253 -24.09 -20.84 8.41
N THR A 254 -23.23 -19.90 8.01
CA THR A 254 -22.74 -19.77 6.63
C THR A 254 -21.21 -19.66 6.60
N ARG A 255 -20.54 -20.50 5.79
CA ARG A 255 -19.13 -20.32 5.43
C ARG A 255 -19.01 -19.38 4.22
N ILE A 256 -18.25 -18.30 4.41
CA ILE A 256 -17.85 -17.39 3.34
C ILE A 256 -16.38 -17.62 3.04
N GLU A 257 -16.04 -17.79 1.75
CA GLU A 257 -14.65 -17.86 1.29
C GLU A 257 -14.36 -16.68 0.35
N VAL A 258 -13.23 -16.03 0.59
CA VAL A 258 -12.76 -14.86 -0.15
C VAL A 258 -11.33 -15.10 -0.61
N ALA A 259 -11.09 -14.89 -1.90
CA ALA A 259 -9.75 -14.90 -2.48
C ALA A 259 -9.24 -13.46 -2.68
N GLY A 260 -7.96 -13.24 -2.40
CA GLY A 260 -7.27 -11.97 -2.64
C GLY A 260 -7.60 -10.80 -1.71
N PRO A 261 -7.96 -10.96 -0.41
CA PRO A 261 -8.10 -9.81 0.48
C PRO A 261 -6.77 -9.04 0.58
N SER A 262 -6.81 -7.73 0.40
CA SER A 262 -5.62 -6.86 0.44
C SER A 262 -5.98 -5.41 0.76
N GLY A 263 -5.03 -4.66 1.32
CA GLY A 263 -5.20 -3.24 1.63
C GLY A 263 -6.25 -3.03 2.71
N GLN A 264 -7.08 -1.99 2.57
CA GLN A 264 -8.21 -1.74 3.46
C GLN A 264 -9.36 -2.69 3.10
N PHE A 265 -9.27 -3.94 3.54
CA PHE A 265 -10.24 -4.97 3.23
C PHE A 265 -11.50 -4.84 4.10
N ARG A 266 -12.66 -5.00 3.46
CA ARG A 266 -13.97 -5.08 4.11
C ARG A 266 -14.74 -6.24 3.51
N LEU A 267 -15.25 -7.09 4.38
CA LEU A 267 -16.26 -8.10 4.06
C LEU A 267 -17.55 -7.67 4.76
N THR A 268 -18.59 -7.40 3.98
CA THR A 268 -19.93 -7.08 4.49
C THR A 268 -20.90 -8.18 4.12
N TRP A 269 -21.70 -8.61 5.07
CA TRP A 269 -22.77 -9.58 4.84
C TRP A 269 -24.07 -9.14 5.51
N GLN A 270 -25.19 -9.61 4.95
CA GLN A 270 -26.52 -9.36 5.49
C GLN A 270 -27.08 -10.65 6.08
N SER A 271 -27.53 -10.58 7.33
CA SER A 271 -28.20 -11.73 7.97
C SER A 271 -29.54 -12.00 7.29
N ALA A 272 -29.89 -13.27 7.11
CA ALA A 272 -31.22 -13.64 6.67
C ALA A 272 -32.22 -13.26 7.78
N SER A 273 -33.13 -12.33 7.50
CA SER A 273 -34.18 -11.99 8.46
C SER A 273 -35.04 -13.23 8.71
N THR A 274 -35.24 -13.58 9.98
CA THR A 274 -36.19 -14.61 10.43
C THR A 274 -37.61 -14.04 10.55
N GLU A 275 -37.88 -12.87 9.99
CA GLU A 275 -39.24 -12.45 9.79
C GLU A 275 -39.86 -13.35 8.72
N THR A 276 -40.90 -14.08 9.10
CA THR A 276 -41.61 -15.06 8.26
C THR A 276 -42.32 -14.31 7.12
N ALA A 277 -41.56 -13.79 6.17
CA ALA A 277 -42.06 -13.46 4.85
C ALA A 277 -42.29 -14.79 4.16
N SER A 278 -43.57 -15.14 3.98
CA SER A 278 -44.05 -16.12 3.02
C SER A 278 -43.10 -16.18 1.83
N ILE A 279 -42.47 -17.34 1.65
CA ILE A 279 -41.49 -17.62 0.61
C ILE A 279 -42.21 -17.40 -0.72
N THR A 280 -42.08 -16.21 -1.31
CA THR A 280 -42.23 -16.09 -2.75
C THR A 280 -41.00 -16.79 -3.30
N SER A 281 -41.16 -18.03 -3.72
CA SER A 281 -40.09 -18.82 -4.34
C SER A 281 -39.57 -18.04 -5.55
N VAL A 282 -38.40 -17.41 -5.41
CA VAL A 282 -37.70 -16.85 -6.56
C VAL A 282 -36.89 -17.98 -7.17
N LEU A 283 -37.37 -18.48 -8.31
CA LEU A 283 -36.64 -19.40 -9.16
C LEU A 283 -35.44 -18.65 -9.73
N ASN A 284 -34.22 -19.06 -9.36
CA ASN A 284 -33.00 -18.44 -9.87
C ASN A 284 -32.38 -19.39 -10.90
N ALA A 285 -32.39 -19.00 -12.17
CA ALA A 285 -31.83 -19.80 -13.25
C ALA A 285 -30.54 -19.15 -13.75
N VAL A 286 -29.44 -19.90 -13.77
CA VAL A 286 -28.16 -19.45 -14.34
C VAL A 286 -28.07 -20.01 -15.75
N GLY A 287 -27.96 -19.13 -16.74
CA GLY A 287 -27.86 -19.50 -18.15
C GLY A 287 -26.52 -19.12 -18.75
N ALA A 288 -25.98 -20.00 -19.61
CA ALA A 288 -24.89 -19.66 -20.51
C ALA A 288 -25.44 -19.48 -21.93
N ILE A 289 -25.07 -18.38 -22.59
CA ILE A 289 -25.45 -18.11 -23.97
C ILE A 289 -24.22 -18.30 -24.85
N HIS A 290 -24.31 -19.20 -25.81
CA HIS A 290 -23.29 -19.40 -26.83
C HIS A 290 -23.74 -18.73 -28.13
N ILE A 291 -22.95 -17.77 -28.60
CA ILE A 291 -23.22 -17.04 -29.84
C ILE A 291 -22.18 -17.45 -30.88
N SER A 292 -22.63 -18.02 -31.98
CA SER A 292 -21.81 -18.31 -33.15
C SER A 292 -22.19 -17.36 -34.28
N ILE A 293 -21.21 -16.64 -34.81
CA ILE A 293 -21.36 -15.75 -35.96
C ILE A 293 -20.63 -16.40 -37.13
N ASP A 294 -21.37 -16.81 -38.16
CA ASP A 294 -20.79 -17.07 -39.47
C ASP A 294 -21.07 -15.86 -40.37
N GLY A 295 -20.26 -15.62 -41.40
CA GLY A 295 -20.32 -14.40 -42.21
C GLY A 295 -21.65 -14.13 -42.93
N ARG A 296 -22.70 -14.92 -42.70
CA ARG A 296 -24.06 -14.74 -43.25
C ARG A 296 -25.15 -14.69 -42.17
N GLY A 297 -24.84 -14.84 -40.88
CA GLY A 297 -25.85 -14.74 -39.83
C GLY A 297 -25.31 -14.87 -38.41
N VAL A 298 -26.15 -14.48 -37.45
CA VAL A 298 -25.90 -14.67 -36.01
C VAL A 298 -26.83 -15.77 -35.51
N ARG A 299 -26.25 -16.82 -34.93
CA ARG A 299 -27.00 -17.87 -34.23
C ARG A 299 -26.64 -17.85 -32.75
N SER A 300 -27.66 -17.90 -31.90
CA SER A 300 -27.53 -17.89 -30.45
C SER A 300 -28.25 -19.09 -29.85
N ASP A 301 -27.56 -19.86 -29.02
CA ASP A 301 -28.09 -20.99 -28.26
C ASP A 301 -27.95 -20.69 -26.76
N ALA A 302 -29.06 -20.75 -26.02
CA ALA A 302 -29.08 -20.50 -24.57
C ALA A 302 -29.36 -21.80 -23.81
N ARG A 303 -28.49 -22.13 -22.85
CA ARG A 303 -28.71 -23.25 -21.94
C ARG A 303 -28.91 -22.73 -20.53
N LEU A 304 -30.10 -22.96 -19.99
CA LEU A 304 -30.48 -22.56 -18.63
C LEU A 304 -30.37 -23.77 -17.70
N THR A 305 -29.78 -23.57 -16.53
CA THR A 305 -29.84 -24.51 -15.41
C THR A 305 -30.62 -23.85 -14.29
N VAL A 306 -31.64 -24.54 -13.81
CA VAL A 306 -32.56 -24.10 -12.76
C VAL A 306 -32.22 -24.82 -11.46
#